data_AF-A0A957X3N5-F1
#
_entry.id   AF-A0A957X3N5-F1
#
_cell.length_a   1.000
_cell.length_b   1.000
_cell.length_c   1.000
_cell.angle_alpha   90.00
_cell.angle_beta   90.00
_cell.angle_gamma   90.00
#
_symmetry.space_group_name_H-M   'P 1'
#
loop_
_entity.id
_entity.type
_entity.pdbx_description
1 polymer ?
#
loop_
_entity_poly.entity_id
_entity_poly.type
_entity_poly.pdbx_seq_one_letter_code
_entity_poly.pdbx_strand_id
1 'polypeptide(L)'
;MNPKMIGRYIITDPEICHGKPTFRGTRIMVWQVLEQVAAGMAWETIEAEWHGKVTREAIAEAVRLASQAFVEHADDYAFALEPA
;
A
#
# COMPACT_ATOMS: atom_id res chain seq x y z
N MET A 1 17.36 9.56 -7.97
CA MET A 1 16.92 9.66 -6.55
C MET A 1 17.33 8.38 -5.85
N ASN A 2 17.57 8.41 -4.54
CA ASN A 2 17.99 7.22 -3.79
C ASN A 2 16.77 6.48 -3.22
N PRO A 3 16.89 5.17 -2.94
CA PRO A 3 15.83 4.41 -2.27
C PRO A 3 15.47 5.01 -0.91
N LYS A 4 14.18 4.97 -0.55
CA LYS A 4 13.65 5.50 0.71
C LYS A 4 12.71 4.50 1.37
N MET A 5 12.98 4.21 2.64
CA MET A 5 12.06 3.43 3.48
C MET A 5 10.83 4.25 3.86
N ILE A 6 9.66 3.62 3.83
CA ILE A 6 8.40 4.12 4.35
C ILE A 6 7.96 3.13 5.43
N GLY A 7 8.04 3.54 6.70
CA GLY A 7 7.83 2.60 7.81
C GLY A 7 8.89 1.49 7.84
N ARG A 8 8.47 0.28 8.19
CA ARG A 8 9.34 -0.90 8.37
C ARG A 8 9.38 -1.83 7.17
N TYR A 9 8.30 -1.91 6.41
CA TYR A 9 8.08 -2.93 5.39
C TYR A 9 8.00 -2.37 3.96
N ILE A 10 7.87 -1.07 3.76
CA ILE A 10 7.68 -0.47 2.44
C ILE A 10 8.91 0.34 2.03
N ILE A 11 9.26 0.29 0.76
CA ILE A 11 10.35 1.06 0.16
C ILE A 11 9.88 1.70 -1.14
N THR A 12 10.41 2.87 -1.46
CA THR A 12 10.34 3.46 -2.81
C THR A 12 11.74 3.52 -3.37
N ASP A 13 11.91 3.03 -4.59
CA ASP A 13 13.19 3.01 -5.29
C ASP A 13 12.93 3.36 -6.76
N PRO A 14 13.48 4.46 -7.31
CA PRO A 14 13.26 4.84 -8.71
C PRO A 14 13.60 3.76 -9.73
N GLU A 15 14.52 2.85 -9.39
CA GLU A 15 14.94 1.74 -10.26
C GLU A 15 13.99 0.54 -10.17
N ILE A 16 13.11 0.50 -9.17
CA ILE A 16 12.12 -0.57 -8.94
C ILE A 16 10.71 -0.04 -9.18
N CYS A 17 9.97 -0.68 -10.09
CA CYS A 17 8.57 -0.34 -10.38
C CYS A 17 8.34 1.18 -10.60
N HIS A 18 9.32 1.88 -11.19
CA HIS A 18 9.30 3.32 -11.45
C HIS A 18 9.14 4.20 -10.21
N GLY A 19 9.69 3.78 -9.06
CA GLY A 19 9.59 4.51 -7.80
C GLY A 19 8.28 4.32 -7.04
N LYS A 20 7.36 3.48 -7.55
CA LYS A 20 6.14 3.14 -6.81
C LYS A 20 6.47 2.38 -5.52
N PRO A 21 5.71 2.58 -4.43
CA PRO A 21 5.92 1.84 -3.19
C PRO A 21 5.80 0.33 -3.40
N THR A 22 6.83 -0.40 -2.96
CA THR A 22 6.85 -1.87 -2.92
C THR A 22 7.15 -2.38 -1.52
N PHE A 23 6.80 -3.63 -1.24
CA PHE A 23 7.27 -4.30 -0.03
C PHE A 23 8.78 -4.56 -0.13
N ARG A 24 9.52 -4.24 0.93
CA ARG A 24 10.99 -4.31 0.98
C ARG A 24 11.50 -5.69 0.55
N GLY A 25 12.43 -5.70 -0.39
CA GLY A 25 13.02 -6.93 -0.93
C GLY A 25 12.13 -7.64 -1.96
N THR A 26 11.06 -6.99 -2.43
CA THR A 26 10.13 -7.54 -3.41
C THR A 26 9.87 -6.54 -4.55
N ARG A 27 9.25 -7.04 -5.63
CA ARG A 27 8.62 -6.21 -6.68
C ARG A 27 7.09 -6.20 -6.56
N ILE A 28 6.57 -6.51 -5.38
CA ILE A 28 5.14 -6.53 -5.09
C ILE A 28 4.77 -5.11 -4.68
N MET A 29 3.96 -4.43 -5.49
CA MET A 29 3.56 -3.07 -5.22
C MET A 29 2.49 -3.03 -4.14
N VAL A 30 2.56 -2.02 -3.28
CA VAL A 30 1.64 -1.89 -2.12
C VAL A 30 0.18 -1.85 -2.57
N TRP A 31 -0.12 -1.15 -3.67
CA TRP A 31 -1.48 -1.05 -4.21
C TRP A 31 -2.07 -2.43 -4.58
N GLN A 32 -1.27 -3.39 -5.04
CA GLN A 32 -1.77 -4.72 -5.41
C GLN A 32 -2.32 -5.47 -4.18
N VAL A 33 -1.63 -5.34 -3.06
CA VAL A 33 -2.05 -5.94 -1.79
C VAL A 33 -3.25 -5.19 -1.21
N LEU A 34 -3.30 -3.86 -1.35
CA LEU A 34 -4.47 -3.08 -0.95
C LEU A 34 -5.72 -3.44 -1.77
N GLU A 35 -5.59 -3.73 -3.08
CA GLU A 35 -6.69 -4.23 -3.90
C GLU A 35 -7.19 -5.60 -3.42
N GLN A 36 -6.28 -6.51 -3.02
CA GLN A 36 -6.68 -7.80 -2.44
C GLN A 36 -7.43 -7.63 -1.11
N VAL A 37 -6.97 -6.69 -0.26
CA VAL A 37 -7.68 -6.32 0.98
C VAL A 37 -9.05 -5.73 0.65
N ALA A 38 -9.15 -4.83 -0.32
CA ALA A 38 -10.41 -4.22 -0.76
C ALA A 38 -11.39 -5.25 -1.34
N ALA A 39 -10.88 -6.29 -2.00
CA ALA A 39 -11.66 -7.43 -2.46
C ALA A 39 -12.14 -8.37 -1.33
N GLY A 40 -11.82 -8.05 -0.07
CA GLY A 40 -12.25 -8.84 1.10
C GLY A 40 -11.44 -10.12 1.33
N MET A 41 -10.27 -10.24 0.70
CA MET A 41 -9.43 -11.43 0.86
C MET A 41 -8.89 -11.54 2.29
N ALA A 42 -8.93 -12.74 2.86
CA ALA A 42 -8.33 -13.01 4.16
C ALA A 42 -6.81 -12.77 4.10
N TRP A 43 -6.25 -12.18 5.16
CA TRP A 43 -4.85 -11.76 5.16
C TRP A 43 -3.88 -12.94 5.09
N GLU A 44 -4.26 -14.07 5.69
CA GLU A 44 -3.52 -15.32 5.60
C GLU A 44 -3.48 -15.85 4.15
N THR A 45 -4.55 -15.63 3.38
CA THR A 45 -4.60 -15.98 1.95
C THR A 45 -3.70 -15.06 1.14
N ILE A 46 -3.74 -13.75 1.38
CA ILE A 46 -2.84 -12.76 0.75
C ILE A 46 -1.37 -13.15 0.99
N GLU A 47 -1.03 -13.43 2.24
CA GLU A 47 0.33 -13.83 2.61
C GLU A 47 0.76 -15.12 1.89
N ALA A 48 -0.14 -16.11 1.82
CA ALA A 48 0.12 -17.37 1.10
C ALA A 48 0.28 -17.17 -0.41
N GLU A 49 -0.54 -16.31 -1.05
CA GLU A 49 -0.46 -15.97 -2.48
C GLU A 49 0.89 -15.35 -2.83
N TRP A 50 1.42 -14.50 -1.94
CA TRP A 50 2.75 -13.90 -2.11
C TRP A 50 3.89 -14.77 -1.55
N HIS A 51 3.61 -16.03 -1.21
CA HIS A 51 4.57 -17.00 -0.70
C HIS A 51 5.34 -16.49 0.55
N GLY A 52 4.64 -15.82 1.46
CA GLY A 52 5.22 -15.25 2.68
C GLY A 52 6.11 -14.03 2.47
N LYS A 53 6.22 -13.51 1.23
CA LYS A 53 7.01 -12.30 0.94
C LYS A 53 6.33 -11.03 1.43
N VAL A 54 5.02 -11.08 1.65
CA VAL A 54 4.23 -10.01 2.25
C VAL A 54 3.57 -10.58 3.50
N THR A 55 4.14 -10.30 4.67
CA THR A 55 3.63 -10.80 5.94
C THR A 55 2.41 -10.01 6.40
N ARG A 56 1.63 -10.54 7.34
CA ARG A 56 0.49 -9.84 7.95
C ARG A 56 0.85 -8.47 8.51
N GLU A 57 2.02 -8.32 9.11
CA GLU A 57 2.50 -7.04 9.65
C GLU A 57 2.78 -6.03 8.53
N ALA A 58 3.29 -6.49 7.39
CA ALA A 58 3.49 -5.66 6.22
C ALA A 58 2.14 -5.20 5.63
N ILE A 59 1.15 -6.10 5.55
CA ILE A 59 -0.23 -5.76 5.15
C ILE A 59 -0.81 -4.72 6.12
N ALA A 60 -0.67 -4.93 7.43
CA ALA A 60 -1.15 -4.00 8.45
C ALA A 60 -0.54 -2.62 8.31
N GLU A 61 0.79 -2.54 8.10
CA GLU A 61 1.48 -1.26 7.93
C GLU A 61 1.01 -0.55 6.66
N ALA A 62 0.81 -1.27 5.55
CA ALA A 62 0.26 -0.73 4.31
C ALA A 62 -1.14 -0.15 4.51
N VAL A 63 -2.05 -0.90 5.14
CA VAL A 63 -3.43 -0.44 5.42
C VAL A 63 -3.42 0.79 6.32
N ARG A 64 -2.59 0.80 7.38
CA ARG A 64 -2.47 1.94 8.30
C ARG A 64 -1.99 3.20 7.57
N LEU A 65 -0.95 3.07 6.74
CA LEU A 65 -0.41 4.20 5.96
C LEU A 65 -1.42 4.69 4.92
N ALA A 66 -2.13 3.78 4.24
CA ALA A 66 -3.19 4.15 3.31
C ALA A 66 -4.32 4.92 4.01
N SER A 67 -4.72 4.50 5.21
CA SER A 67 -5.70 5.21 6.03
C SER A 67 -5.22 6.61 6.43
N GLN A 68 -3.95 6.76 6.84
CA GLN A 68 -3.38 8.07 7.15
C GLN A 68 -3.34 8.98 5.93
N ALA A 69 -2.82 8.48 4.81
CA ALA A 69 -2.76 9.24 3.57
C ALA A 69 -4.15 9.66 3.08
N PHE A 70 -5.15 8.79 3.21
CA PHE A 70 -6.53 9.14 2.83
C PHE A 70 -7.08 10.29 3.68
N VAL A 71 -6.83 10.31 4.99
CA VAL A 71 -7.25 11.42 5.87
C VAL A 71 -6.49 12.71 5.54
N GLU A 72 -5.18 12.63 5.31
CA GLU A 72 -4.33 13.78 5.00
C GLU A 72 -4.67 14.42 3.64
N HIS A 73 -5.14 13.61 2.68
CA HIS A 73 -5.43 14.01 1.30
C HIS A 73 -6.93 13.96 0.98
N ALA A 74 -7.82 13.90 1.97
CA ALA A 74 -9.26 13.76 1.75
C ALA A 74 -9.80 14.91 0.87
N ASP A 75 -9.30 16.12 1.08
CA ASP A 75 -9.68 17.32 0.33
C ASP A 75 -9.28 17.27 -1.15
N ASP A 76 -8.22 16.52 -1.51
CA ASP A 76 -7.81 16.33 -2.91
C ASP A 76 -8.85 15.55 -3.72
N TYR A 77 -9.75 14.83 -3.04
CA TYR A 77 -10.83 14.05 -3.63
C TYR A 77 -12.22 14.67 -3.41
N ALA A 78 -12.31 15.76 -2.67
CA ALA A 78 -13.58 16.42 -2.40
C ALA A 78 -14.10 17.10 -3.67
N PHE A 79 -15.35 16.81 -4.03
CA PHE A 79 -16.10 17.59 -5.00
C PHE A 79 -17.18 18.37 -4.26
N ALA A 80 -17.46 19.59 -4.74
CA ALA A 80 -18.55 20.37 -4.18
C ALA A 80 -19.86 19.59 -4.31
N LEU A 81 -20.57 19.41 -3.21
CA LEU A 81 -21.95 18.96 -3.26
C LEU A 81 -22.76 20.09 -3.90
N GLU A 82 -23.28 19.87 -5.10
CA GLU A 82 -24.28 20.76 -5.68
C GLU A 82 -25.45 20.85 -4.68
N PRO A 83 -25.89 22.06 -4.29
CA PRO A 83 -27.07 22.18 -3.45
C PRO A 83 -28.28 21.58 -4.17
N ALA A 84 -29.05 20.79 -3.42
CA ALA A 84 -30.29 20.15 -3.89
C ALA A 84 -31.34 21.16 -4.34
#